data_AF-A0A7W0FDQ2-F1
#
_entry.id   AF-A0A7W0FDQ2-F1
#
_cell.length_a   1.000
_cell.length_b   1.000
_cell.length_c   1.000
_cell.angle_alpha   90.00
_cell.angle_beta   90.00
_cell.angle_gamma   90.00
#
_symmetry.space_group_name_H-M   'P 1'
#
loop_
_entity.id
_entity.type
_entity.pdbx_description
1 polymer ?
#
loop_
_entity_poly.entity_id
_entity_poly.type
_entity_poly.pdbx_seq_one_letter_code
_entity_poly.pdbx_strand_id
1 'polypeptide(L)'
;MSGRELIIEGARQNNLKNITLHLPHDKVIAVTGVSGSGKSSLAFDTIFAEGQWRFIESLSTYARLFLEKLDRPDVDAIHNIRPAIALEQKNPVKGSRSTVGTLTEIYDLLRLLYSKISTPFCPQCGKEIRKWDTSEVIIELTERYTGSKAIIIFNSAESLETLKQRGFHRAWVNGEVVELSAISSQSLPSKNASRFTPHASRYDIVLDRLVITDEPRLSDSVEMAWKEGNGKVVVVILHDAEKITLRFSGENICDECNISLPEPSPLLFSFNHPIGACPECKGFGNILVYDEELIIPDKYLSLSEGAIGIWERSGYKWWKKQMIAGAKKSGIDIKRPFNELPKEEKDKLFKGTADFDGINDFFEELEAKRYKLHVRVFLSRHRKAAVCHACKGKRLKKESLAYKISSLDIVEVCKLPISGLIKFFTDADISLFKRNLAKELLRQISLKLHFLSRVGLDYLSLSRQGKTLSGGEYQRVNLSNQLSSLLTGTLYVLDEPTVGLHPRDTERIAKIMSELSGLGNTIIVVEHDRDIIKSADWVVELGPGGGRNGGEVVFSGTMERFLKTDTSTAQYVRGEEAEIRGLGYKRRISPRNYLALTGAAGNNLKSVDFRIPAGALTAVTGVSGS
;
A
#
# COMPACT_ATOMS: atom_id res chain seq x y z
N MET A 1 -6.68 -45.32 -18.43
CA MET A 1 -7.42 -44.48 -17.47
C MET A 1 -7.79 -43.18 -18.15
N SER A 2 -9.06 -42.76 -18.09
CA SER A 2 -9.45 -41.49 -18.74
C SER A 2 -8.81 -40.33 -17.97
N GLY A 3 -8.14 -39.38 -18.66
CA GLY A 3 -7.50 -38.21 -18.03
C GLY A 3 -8.50 -37.17 -17.48
N ARG A 4 -9.71 -37.60 -17.11
CA ARG A 4 -10.83 -36.75 -16.68
C ARG A 4 -11.06 -36.77 -15.16
N GLU A 5 -10.30 -37.56 -14.42
CA GLU A 5 -10.42 -37.68 -12.96
C GLU A 5 -9.04 -37.60 -12.29
N LEU A 6 -8.99 -36.90 -11.16
CA LEU A 6 -7.90 -36.94 -10.19
C LEU A 6 -8.07 -38.22 -9.35
N ILE A 7 -7.05 -39.09 -9.37
CA ILE A 7 -7.07 -40.36 -8.64
C ILE A 7 -6.03 -40.29 -7.53
N ILE A 8 -6.44 -40.60 -6.31
CA ILE A 8 -5.61 -40.63 -5.11
C ILE A 8 -5.67 -42.05 -4.56
N GLU A 9 -4.54 -42.70 -4.37
CA GLU A 9 -4.44 -44.09 -3.90
C GLU A 9 -3.63 -44.13 -2.60
N GLY A 10 -4.23 -44.68 -1.55
CA GLY A 10 -3.55 -44.97 -0.29
C GLY A 10 -3.03 -43.74 0.46
N ALA A 11 -3.78 -42.65 0.53
CA ALA A 11 -3.36 -41.47 1.30
C ALA A 11 -3.41 -41.75 2.82
N ARG A 12 -2.29 -41.46 3.50
CA ARG A 12 -2.06 -41.73 4.94
C ARG A 12 -1.54 -40.54 5.73
N GLN A 13 -1.42 -39.37 5.10
CA GLN A 13 -0.95 -38.14 5.74
C GLN A 13 -1.73 -37.85 7.05
N ASN A 14 -0.99 -37.61 8.13
CA ASN A 14 -1.53 -37.37 9.48
C ASN A 14 -2.43 -38.51 10.02
N ASN A 15 -3.75 -38.33 9.99
CA ASN A 15 -4.73 -39.28 10.52
C ASN A 15 -5.52 -40.01 9.43
N LEU A 16 -5.19 -39.82 8.14
CA LEU A 16 -5.85 -40.51 7.03
C LEU A 16 -5.57 -42.02 7.08
N LYS A 17 -6.61 -42.84 6.85
CA LYS A 17 -6.55 -44.30 6.98
C LYS A 17 -6.46 -44.99 5.62
N ASN A 18 -5.37 -44.74 4.90
CA ASN A 18 -5.08 -45.37 3.60
C ASN A 18 -6.22 -45.17 2.58
N ILE A 19 -6.66 -43.93 2.42
CA ILE A 19 -7.87 -43.62 1.64
C ILE A 19 -7.58 -43.59 0.13
N THR A 20 -8.53 -44.10 -0.65
CA THR A 20 -8.51 -44.05 -2.12
C THR A 20 -9.72 -43.27 -2.62
N LEU A 21 -9.50 -42.30 -3.50
CA LEU A 21 -10.52 -41.37 -3.98
C LEU A 21 -10.38 -41.11 -5.49
N HIS A 22 -11.53 -41.01 -6.15
CA HIS A 22 -11.65 -40.59 -7.54
C HIS A 22 -12.46 -39.30 -7.57
N LEU A 23 -11.86 -38.22 -8.05
CA LEU A 23 -12.45 -36.89 -8.04
C LEU A 23 -12.57 -36.36 -9.48
N PRO A 24 -13.74 -35.86 -9.91
CA PRO A 24 -13.92 -35.38 -11.27
C PRO A 24 -13.17 -34.07 -11.50
N HIS A 25 -12.47 -33.94 -12.62
CA HIS A 25 -11.91 -32.67 -13.04
C HIS A 25 -13.00 -31.70 -13.53
N ASP A 26 -12.64 -30.42 -13.57
CA ASP A 26 -13.47 -29.32 -14.11
C ASP A 26 -14.78 -29.11 -13.33
N LYS A 27 -14.76 -29.51 -12.06
CA LYS A 27 -15.87 -29.48 -11.11
C LYS A 27 -15.52 -28.78 -9.81
N VAL A 28 -16.54 -28.30 -9.11
CA VAL A 28 -16.45 -27.84 -7.71
C VAL A 28 -16.67 -29.05 -6.79
N ILE A 29 -15.64 -29.39 -6.02
CA ILE A 29 -15.61 -30.51 -5.07
C ILE A 29 -15.57 -29.95 -3.65
N ALA A 30 -16.60 -30.21 -2.86
CA ALA A 30 -16.62 -29.87 -1.44
C ALA A 30 -16.06 -31.01 -0.59
N VAL A 31 -15.04 -30.73 0.22
CA VAL A 31 -14.52 -31.63 1.25
C VAL A 31 -15.08 -31.18 2.60
N THR A 32 -15.87 -32.03 3.23
CA THR A 32 -16.62 -31.71 4.45
C THR A 32 -16.51 -32.83 5.49
N GLY A 33 -17.15 -32.64 6.64
CA GLY A 33 -17.11 -33.55 7.79
C GLY A 33 -16.57 -32.88 9.06
N VAL A 34 -16.65 -33.56 10.21
CA VAL A 34 -16.39 -32.98 11.54
C VAL A 34 -14.99 -32.38 11.71
N SER A 35 -14.82 -31.46 12.67
CA SER A 35 -13.50 -30.88 12.95
C SER A 35 -12.47 -31.97 13.32
N GLY A 36 -11.28 -31.91 12.70
CA GLY A 36 -10.26 -32.93 12.86
C GLY A 36 -10.49 -34.25 12.10
N SER A 37 -11.50 -34.35 11.21
CA SER A 37 -11.75 -35.58 10.44
C SER A 37 -10.70 -35.90 9.37
N GLY A 38 -9.74 -35.01 9.12
CA GLY A 38 -8.69 -35.18 8.10
C GLY A 38 -8.88 -34.32 6.84
N LYS A 39 -9.83 -33.38 6.82
CA LYS A 39 -10.11 -32.50 5.65
C LYS A 39 -8.89 -31.76 5.14
N SER A 40 -8.23 -31.00 6.02
CA SER A 40 -7.04 -30.24 5.66
C SER A 40 -5.87 -31.18 5.31
N SER A 41 -5.79 -32.33 5.95
CA SER A 41 -4.76 -33.33 5.65
C SER A 41 -4.91 -33.93 4.24
N LEU A 42 -6.15 -34.16 3.81
CA LEU A 42 -6.43 -34.57 2.42
C LEU A 42 -6.21 -33.42 1.44
N ALA A 43 -6.85 -32.26 1.65
CA ALA A 43 -6.87 -31.18 0.67
C ALA A 43 -5.53 -30.46 0.56
N PHE A 44 -4.92 -30.06 1.69
CA PHE A 44 -3.71 -29.25 1.74
C PHE A 44 -2.45 -30.10 1.85
N ASP A 45 -2.38 -30.96 2.89
CA ASP A 45 -1.15 -31.70 3.19
C ASP A 45 -0.88 -32.85 2.21
N THR A 46 -1.89 -33.30 1.47
CA THR A 46 -1.76 -34.37 0.45
C THR A 46 -1.93 -33.83 -0.97
N ILE A 47 -3.13 -33.40 -1.35
CA ILE A 47 -3.44 -33.05 -2.74
C ILE A 47 -2.69 -31.78 -3.17
N PHE A 48 -2.85 -30.66 -2.45
CA PHE A 48 -2.16 -29.42 -2.80
C PHE A 48 -0.64 -29.59 -2.75
N ALA A 49 -0.11 -30.20 -1.68
CA ALA A 49 1.32 -30.44 -1.51
C ALA A 49 1.91 -31.23 -2.68
N GLU A 50 1.27 -32.34 -3.10
CA GLU A 50 1.73 -33.13 -4.24
C GLU A 50 1.63 -32.34 -5.57
N GLY A 51 0.55 -31.59 -5.77
CA GLY A 51 0.35 -30.80 -6.99
C GLY A 51 1.36 -29.67 -7.13
N GLN A 52 1.71 -29.02 -6.00
CA GLN A 52 2.77 -28.03 -5.95
C GLN A 52 4.15 -28.66 -6.16
N TRP A 53 4.41 -29.81 -5.51
CA TRP A 53 5.69 -30.51 -5.61
C TRP A 53 6.02 -30.90 -7.06
N ARG A 54 5.09 -31.55 -7.76
CA ARG A 54 5.27 -31.94 -9.19
C ARG A 54 5.46 -30.74 -10.11
N PHE A 55 4.75 -29.63 -9.84
CA PHE A 55 4.92 -28.41 -10.61
C PHE A 55 6.32 -27.81 -10.40
N ILE A 56 6.78 -27.67 -9.16
CA ILE A 56 8.12 -27.12 -8.86
C ILE A 56 9.22 -28.03 -9.42
N GLU A 57 9.02 -29.35 -9.38
CA GLU A 57 9.95 -30.32 -9.95
C GLU A 57 10.18 -30.08 -11.46
N SER A 58 9.14 -29.63 -12.17
CA SER A 58 9.24 -29.30 -13.60
C SER A 58 9.98 -27.99 -13.92
N LEU A 59 10.20 -27.09 -12.95
CA LEU A 59 10.68 -25.73 -13.23
C LEU A 59 12.16 -25.68 -13.61
N SER A 60 13.03 -26.37 -12.87
CA SER A 60 14.46 -26.44 -13.16
C SER A 60 15.14 -27.59 -12.44
N THR A 61 16.25 -28.08 -12.99
CA THR A 61 17.10 -29.09 -12.32
C THR A 61 17.60 -28.62 -10.96
N TYR A 62 17.86 -27.32 -10.80
CA TYR A 62 18.28 -26.74 -9.52
C TYR A 62 17.15 -26.76 -8.49
N ALA A 63 15.91 -26.47 -8.87
CA ALA A 63 14.76 -26.53 -7.97
C ALA A 63 14.53 -27.93 -7.41
N ARG A 64 14.77 -28.98 -8.22
CA ARG A 64 14.67 -30.38 -7.79
C ARG A 64 15.58 -30.69 -6.59
N LEU A 65 16.80 -30.17 -6.59
CA LEU A 65 17.76 -30.36 -5.48
C LEU A 65 17.28 -29.80 -4.13
N PHE A 66 16.39 -28.80 -4.14
CA PHE A 66 15.76 -28.29 -2.90
C PHE A 66 14.54 -29.09 -2.51
N LEU A 67 13.77 -29.57 -3.49
CA LEU A 67 12.59 -30.40 -3.25
C LEU A 67 12.94 -31.76 -2.64
N GLU A 68 14.08 -32.35 -3.00
CA GLU A 68 14.57 -33.62 -2.42
C GLU A 68 14.79 -33.54 -0.90
N LYS A 69 14.87 -32.33 -0.33
CA LYS A 69 15.03 -32.10 1.12
C LYS A 69 13.71 -31.91 1.85
N LEU A 70 12.59 -31.84 1.13
CA LEU A 70 11.26 -31.70 1.72
C LEU A 70 10.59 -33.07 1.78
N ASP A 71 9.91 -33.34 2.88
CA ASP A 71 9.13 -34.56 3.03
C ASP A 71 7.96 -34.54 2.03
N ARG A 72 7.89 -35.58 1.20
CA ARG A 72 6.77 -35.79 0.28
C ARG A 72 5.55 -36.26 1.09
N PRO A 73 4.30 -35.91 0.70
CA PRO A 73 3.11 -36.43 1.36
C PRO A 73 3.07 -37.97 1.39
N ASP A 74 2.58 -38.55 2.49
CA ASP A 74 2.41 -40.00 2.62
C ASP A 74 1.18 -40.48 1.83
N VAL A 75 1.43 -40.93 0.60
CA VAL A 75 0.45 -41.46 -0.36
C VAL A 75 1.12 -42.48 -1.28
N ASP A 76 0.42 -43.53 -1.69
CA ASP A 76 0.98 -44.55 -2.59
C ASP A 76 1.13 -44.02 -4.02
N ALA A 77 0.05 -43.46 -4.55
CA ALA A 77 0.04 -42.85 -5.87
C ALA A 77 -1.00 -41.75 -5.99
N ILE A 78 -0.68 -40.74 -6.81
CA ILE A 78 -1.64 -39.75 -7.27
C ILE A 78 -1.53 -39.64 -8.80
N HIS A 79 -2.63 -39.81 -9.52
CA HIS A 79 -2.67 -39.73 -10.98
C HIS A 79 -3.48 -38.52 -11.45
N ASN A 80 -3.10 -37.97 -12.60
CA ASN A 80 -3.74 -36.82 -13.25
C ASN A 80 -3.81 -35.54 -12.41
N ILE A 81 -2.91 -35.36 -11.42
CA ILE A 81 -2.88 -34.12 -10.65
C ILE A 81 -2.44 -32.93 -11.51
N ARG A 82 -3.20 -31.85 -11.42
CA ARG A 82 -2.93 -30.56 -12.08
C ARG A 82 -2.07 -29.67 -11.18
N PRO A 83 -1.34 -28.67 -11.74
CA PRO A 83 -0.68 -27.66 -10.94
C PRO A 83 -1.65 -27.04 -9.93
N ALA A 84 -1.26 -27.02 -8.66
CA ALA A 84 -2.15 -26.67 -7.57
C ALA A 84 -1.86 -25.28 -7.00
N ILE A 85 -2.91 -24.52 -6.68
CA ILE A 85 -2.87 -23.22 -6.02
C ILE A 85 -3.73 -23.28 -4.75
N ALA A 86 -3.11 -23.09 -3.60
CA ALA A 86 -3.81 -23.00 -2.31
C ALA A 86 -4.25 -21.57 -2.00
N LEU A 87 -5.47 -21.44 -1.49
CA LEU A 87 -6.04 -20.21 -0.96
C LEU A 87 -6.39 -20.42 0.52
N GLU A 88 -5.37 -20.33 1.37
CA GLU A 88 -5.47 -20.50 2.82
C GLU A 88 -5.99 -19.23 3.52
N GLN A 89 -6.59 -19.40 4.70
CA GLN A 89 -7.00 -18.27 5.54
C GLN A 89 -5.82 -17.54 6.18
N LYS A 90 -4.64 -18.16 6.29
CA LYS A 90 -3.53 -17.57 7.04
C LYS A 90 -2.89 -16.45 6.23
N ASN A 91 -2.90 -15.22 6.76
CA ASN A 91 -2.17 -14.11 6.16
C ASN A 91 -0.64 -14.26 6.42
N PRO A 92 0.19 -14.59 5.40
CA PRO A 92 1.62 -14.77 5.57
C PRO A 92 2.35 -13.43 5.60
N VAL A 93 1.70 -12.32 5.22
CA VAL A 93 2.33 -11.01 5.09
C VAL A 93 2.67 -10.43 6.46
N LYS A 94 3.96 -10.39 6.78
CA LYS A 94 4.47 -9.75 8.02
C LYS A 94 5.04 -8.35 7.77
N GLY A 95 5.46 -8.06 6.54
CA GLY A 95 6.08 -6.79 6.17
C GLY A 95 5.12 -5.60 6.18
N SER A 96 5.59 -4.43 6.63
CA SER A 96 4.82 -3.17 6.65
C SER A 96 4.79 -2.42 5.31
N ARG A 97 5.63 -2.82 4.35
CA ARG A 97 5.68 -2.22 3.01
C ARG A 97 4.59 -2.74 2.07
N SER A 98 4.20 -4.01 2.22
CA SER A 98 3.12 -4.58 1.41
C SER A 98 1.78 -3.91 1.75
N THR A 99 1.06 -3.54 0.71
CA THR A 99 -0.31 -3.02 0.75
C THR A 99 -1.21 -3.85 -0.16
N VAL A 100 -2.53 -3.67 -0.03
CA VAL A 100 -3.52 -4.26 -0.95
C VAL A 100 -3.14 -3.97 -2.41
N GLY A 101 -2.80 -2.72 -2.74
CA GLY A 101 -2.40 -2.35 -4.10
C GLY A 101 -1.14 -3.05 -4.62
N THR A 102 -0.18 -3.38 -3.76
CA THR A 102 1.00 -4.18 -4.16
C THR A 102 0.67 -5.67 -4.26
N LEU A 103 -0.23 -6.19 -3.41
CA LEU A 103 -0.65 -7.59 -3.46
C LEU A 103 -1.47 -7.90 -4.72
N THR A 104 -2.21 -6.91 -5.23
CA THR A 104 -3.05 -7.05 -6.42
C THR A 104 -2.38 -6.57 -7.70
N GLU A 105 -1.15 -6.05 -7.60
CA GLU A 105 -0.39 -5.39 -8.68
C GLU A 105 -1.08 -4.15 -9.27
N ILE A 106 -2.22 -3.73 -8.72
CA ILE A 106 -2.91 -2.52 -9.18
C ILE A 106 -2.03 -1.29 -8.95
N TYR A 107 -1.26 -1.26 -7.87
CA TYR A 107 -0.29 -0.19 -7.63
C TYR A 107 0.75 -0.10 -8.76
N ASP A 108 1.16 -1.23 -9.33
CA ASP A 108 2.17 -1.27 -10.39
C ASP A 108 1.62 -0.72 -11.71
N LEU A 109 0.37 -1.08 -12.03
CA LEU A 109 -0.38 -0.49 -13.12
C LEU A 109 -0.59 1.01 -12.91
N LEU A 110 -0.87 1.46 -11.68
CA LEU A 110 -0.97 2.89 -11.36
C LEU A 110 0.37 3.62 -11.55
N ARG A 111 1.49 3.02 -11.17
CA ARG A 111 2.83 3.61 -11.41
C ARG A 111 3.09 3.79 -12.91
N LEU A 112 2.73 2.81 -13.72
CA LEU A 112 2.80 2.91 -15.18
C LEU A 112 1.86 4.01 -15.70
N LEU A 113 0.61 4.03 -15.25
CA LEU A 113 -0.38 5.03 -15.65
C LEU A 113 0.09 6.45 -15.33
N TYR A 114 0.51 6.71 -14.10
CA TYR A 114 1.04 8.01 -13.70
C TYR A 114 2.29 8.38 -14.51
N SER A 115 3.16 7.43 -14.81
CA SER A 115 4.33 7.73 -15.67
C SER A 115 3.99 8.17 -17.10
N LYS A 116 2.77 7.88 -17.57
CA LYS A 116 2.36 8.15 -18.96
C LYS A 116 1.41 9.32 -19.13
N ILE A 117 0.46 9.51 -18.22
CA ILE A 117 -0.62 10.49 -18.42
C ILE A 117 -0.76 11.55 -17.33
N SER A 118 0.00 11.43 -16.23
CA SER A 118 -0.06 12.44 -15.17
C SER A 118 0.50 13.78 -15.64
N THR A 119 -0.02 14.84 -15.04
CA THR A 119 0.44 16.21 -15.25
C THR A 119 1.26 16.64 -14.03
N PRO A 120 2.48 17.19 -14.20
CA PRO A 120 3.27 17.72 -13.10
C PRO A 120 2.74 19.08 -12.62
N PHE A 121 2.74 19.29 -11.30
CA PHE A 121 2.41 20.56 -10.67
C PHE A 121 3.54 21.02 -9.75
N CYS A 122 3.86 22.31 -9.77
CA CYS A 122 4.91 22.86 -8.94
C CYS A 122 4.58 22.68 -7.44
N PRO A 123 5.46 22.05 -6.64
CA PRO A 123 5.20 21.83 -5.22
C PRO A 123 5.20 23.11 -4.37
N GLN A 124 5.66 24.24 -4.93
CA GLN A 124 5.70 25.54 -4.26
C GLN A 124 4.50 26.43 -4.62
N CYS A 125 4.27 26.73 -5.91
CA CYS A 125 3.19 27.62 -6.34
C CYS A 125 1.90 26.90 -6.78
N GLY A 126 1.94 25.57 -6.96
CA GLY A 126 0.77 24.79 -7.35
C GLY A 126 0.36 24.90 -8.83
N LYS A 127 1.09 25.67 -9.66
CA LYS A 127 0.83 25.78 -11.09
C LYS A 127 1.26 24.52 -11.84
N GLU A 128 0.55 24.23 -12.93
CA GLU A 128 0.94 23.18 -13.88
C GLU A 128 2.34 23.48 -14.44
N ILE A 129 3.21 22.48 -14.45
CA ILE A 129 4.49 22.55 -15.15
C ILE A 129 4.26 22.02 -16.55
N ARG A 130 4.50 22.87 -17.54
CA ARG A 130 4.38 22.50 -18.95
C ARG A 130 5.78 22.34 -19.52
N LYS A 131 5.94 21.31 -20.36
CA LYS A 131 7.07 21.27 -21.28
C LYS A 131 6.64 22.00 -22.52
N TRP A 132 7.35 23.06 -22.82
CA TRP A 132 7.08 23.88 -23.99
C TRP A 132 7.91 23.37 -25.16
N ASP A 133 7.38 23.46 -26.37
CA ASP A 133 8.15 23.47 -27.60
C ASP A 133 8.08 24.84 -28.29
N THR A 134 8.89 25.04 -29.33
CA THR A 134 8.95 26.34 -30.01
C THR A 134 7.61 26.74 -30.60
N SER A 135 6.85 25.80 -31.17
CA SER A 135 5.54 26.05 -31.76
C SER A 135 4.51 26.45 -30.69
N GLU A 136 4.48 25.76 -29.56
CA GLU A 136 3.61 26.08 -28.43
C GLU A 136 3.93 27.45 -27.82
N VAL A 137 5.21 27.81 -27.71
CA VAL A 137 5.62 29.15 -27.25
C VAL A 137 5.10 30.23 -28.20
N ILE A 138 5.27 30.04 -29.51
CA ILE A 138 4.81 31.00 -30.52
C ILE A 138 3.29 31.16 -30.44
N ILE A 139 2.55 30.04 -30.35
CA ILE A 139 1.09 30.06 -30.22
C ILE A 139 0.66 30.82 -28.96
N GLU A 140 1.23 30.52 -27.80
CA GLU A 140 0.89 31.20 -26.54
C GLU A 140 1.18 32.72 -26.59
N LEU A 141 2.30 33.11 -27.20
CA LEU A 141 2.65 34.52 -27.39
C LEU A 141 1.65 35.23 -28.30
N THR A 142 1.34 34.64 -29.46
CA THR A 142 0.42 35.22 -30.44
C THR A 142 -1.01 35.25 -29.90
N GLU A 143 -1.51 34.18 -29.28
CA GLU A 143 -2.89 34.15 -28.79
C GLU A 143 -3.16 35.15 -27.65
N ARG A 144 -2.17 35.37 -26.76
CA ARG A 144 -2.38 36.19 -25.55
C ARG A 144 -1.78 37.58 -25.58
N TYR A 145 -0.72 37.79 -26.35
CA TYR A 145 0.07 39.02 -26.30
C TYR A 145 0.25 39.68 -27.68
N THR A 146 -0.56 39.32 -28.68
CA THR A 146 -0.57 39.99 -29.99
C THR A 146 -0.65 41.52 -29.84
N GLY A 147 0.20 42.23 -30.59
CA GLY A 147 0.31 43.68 -30.58
C GLY A 147 1.19 44.25 -29.47
N SER A 148 1.62 43.43 -28.50
CA SER A 148 2.51 43.87 -27.41
C SER A 148 3.96 43.92 -27.85
N LYS A 149 4.74 44.88 -27.33
CA LYS A 149 6.20 44.91 -27.52
C LYS A 149 6.85 43.86 -26.63
N ALA A 150 7.75 43.06 -27.19
CA ALA A 150 8.42 41.97 -26.49
C ALA A 150 9.93 42.00 -26.70
N ILE A 151 10.65 41.52 -25.68
CA ILE A 151 12.09 41.30 -25.71
C ILE A 151 12.32 39.80 -25.58
N ILE A 152 12.95 39.20 -26.59
CA ILE A 152 13.29 37.78 -26.61
C ILE A 152 14.69 37.61 -26.04
N ILE A 153 14.81 36.77 -25.02
CA ILE A 153 16.02 36.60 -24.21
C ILE A 153 16.37 35.11 -24.12
N PHE A 154 17.66 34.79 -24.23
CA PHE A 154 18.18 33.46 -23.88
C PHE A 154 19.22 33.58 -22.78
N ASN A 155 19.35 32.54 -21.95
CA ASN A 155 20.35 32.49 -20.89
C ASN A 155 21.59 31.72 -21.37
N SER A 156 22.76 32.34 -21.27
CA SER A 156 24.04 31.72 -21.64
C SER A 156 25.03 31.70 -20.47
N ALA A 157 25.79 30.62 -20.38
CA ALA A 157 26.90 30.46 -19.44
C ALA A 157 28.28 30.78 -20.07
N GLU A 158 28.30 31.21 -21.34
CA GLU A 158 29.53 31.57 -22.06
C GLU A 158 30.15 32.88 -21.55
N SER A 159 31.44 33.11 -21.85
CA SER A 159 32.10 34.36 -21.49
C SER A 159 31.57 35.53 -22.34
N LEU A 160 31.67 36.75 -21.79
CA LEU A 160 31.25 37.97 -22.49
C LEU A 160 32.05 38.18 -23.79
N GLU A 161 33.33 37.79 -23.84
CA GLU A 161 34.13 37.87 -25.07
C GLU A 161 33.60 36.93 -26.15
N THR A 162 33.28 35.68 -25.79
CA THR A 162 32.73 34.70 -26.73
C THR A 162 31.39 35.15 -27.30
N LEU A 163 30.50 35.66 -26.44
CA LEU A 163 29.20 36.18 -26.86
C LEU A 163 29.32 37.36 -27.83
N LYS A 164 30.29 38.28 -27.59
CA LYS A 164 30.58 39.40 -28.49
C LYS A 164 31.11 38.93 -29.85
N GLN A 165 32.03 37.94 -29.86
CA GLN A 165 32.56 37.38 -31.10
C GLN A 165 31.48 36.70 -31.96
N ARG A 166 30.45 36.14 -31.31
CA ARG A 166 29.27 35.55 -31.97
C ARG A 166 28.24 36.59 -32.42
N GLY A 167 28.49 37.88 -32.21
CA GLY A 167 27.63 38.98 -32.67
C GLY A 167 26.54 39.41 -31.69
N PHE A 168 26.54 38.90 -30.45
CA PHE A 168 25.64 39.40 -29.43
C PHE A 168 26.23 40.65 -28.79
N HIS A 169 25.43 41.72 -28.71
CA HIS A 169 25.87 43.02 -28.19
C HIS A 169 25.07 43.52 -26.98
N ARG A 170 23.91 42.92 -26.68
CA ARG A 170 22.96 43.40 -25.67
C ARG A 170 22.64 42.33 -24.64
N ALA A 171 22.48 42.73 -23.39
CA ALA A 171 22.01 41.89 -22.30
C ALA A 171 20.85 42.55 -21.56
N TRP A 172 20.07 41.72 -20.88
CA TRP A 172 19.01 42.14 -19.98
C TRP A 172 19.54 42.14 -18.54
N VAL A 173 19.66 43.31 -17.92
CA VAL A 173 20.21 43.46 -16.58
C VAL A 173 19.33 44.41 -15.78
N ASN A 174 18.91 43.99 -14.59
CA ASN A 174 18.09 44.81 -13.66
C ASN A 174 16.83 45.42 -14.30
N GLY A 175 16.24 44.75 -15.29
CA GLY A 175 15.03 45.22 -15.97
C GLY A 175 15.29 46.18 -17.13
N GLU A 176 16.53 46.41 -17.55
CA GLU A 176 16.89 47.26 -18.68
C GLU A 176 17.78 46.53 -19.70
N VAL A 177 17.77 47.01 -20.94
CA VAL A 177 18.65 46.53 -22.01
C VAL A 177 19.96 47.31 -21.96
N VAL A 178 21.06 46.62 -21.65
CA VAL A 178 22.39 47.21 -21.52
C VAL A 178 23.32 46.61 -22.58
N GLU A 179 24.27 47.39 -23.10
CA GLU A 179 25.31 46.86 -23.98
C GLU A 179 26.32 46.00 -23.20
N LEU A 180 26.74 44.87 -23.78
CA LEU A 180 27.74 43.96 -23.20
C LEU A 180 29.12 44.64 -23.00
N SER A 181 29.37 45.77 -23.64
CA SER A 181 30.56 46.64 -23.42
C SER A 181 30.52 47.35 -22.07
N ALA A 182 29.33 47.70 -21.58
CA ALA A 182 29.11 48.46 -20.35
C ALA A 182 29.02 47.59 -19.09
N ILE A 183 28.94 46.26 -19.25
CA ILE A 183 28.90 45.31 -18.13
C ILE A 183 30.32 45.12 -17.58
N SER A 184 30.62 45.79 -16.48
CA SER A 184 31.85 45.53 -15.72
C SER A 184 31.70 44.26 -14.88
N SER A 185 32.79 43.51 -14.68
CA SER A 185 32.83 42.27 -13.89
C SER A 185 32.46 42.43 -12.40
N GLN A 186 32.16 43.65 -11.94
CA GLN A 186 31.87 43.99 -10.54
C GLN A 186 30.39 44.32 -10.27
N SER A 187 29.51 44.40 -11.28
CA SER A 187 28.14 44.90 -11.14
C SER A 187 27.04 43.83 -11.28
N LEU A 188 27.23 42.64 -10.70
CA LEU A 188 26.19 41.59 -10.63
C LEU A 188 25.94 41.15 -9.16
N PRO A 189 24.68 40.89 -8.76
CA PRO A 189 24.37 40.50 -7.39
C PRO A 189 25.02 39.16 -7.04
N SER A 190 25.80 39.14 -5.96
CA SER A 190 26.46 37.94 -5.48
C SER A 190 25.48 37.00 -4.76
N LYS A 191 25.72 35.70 -4.96
CA LYS A 191 25.55 34.60 -4.00
C LYS A 191 24.11 34.18 -3.65
N ASN A 192 23.63 33.17 -4.38
CA ASN A 192 22.97 32.00 -3.79
C ASN A 192 23.02 30.80 -4.77
N ALA A 193 24.24 30.38 -5.13
CA ALA A 193 24.47 29.10 -5.80
C ALA A 193 25.38 28.23 -4.93
N SER A 194 24.92 27.01 -4.70
CA SER A 194 25.52 25.94 -3.89
C SER A 194 27.02 25.71 -4.16
N ARG A 195 27.73 25.31 -3.11
CA ARG A 195 29.18 25.10 -2.95
C ARG A 195 29.92 24.11 -3.90
N PHE A 196 29.43 23.77 -5.08
CA PHE A 196 30.14 22.88 -6.00
C PHE A 196 29.91 23.27 -7.47
N THR A 197 30.61 24.30 -7.96
CA THR A 197 31.05 24.50 -9.35
C THR A 197 31.81 25.84 -9.45
N PRO A 198 32.97 25.92 -10.13
CA PRO A 198 33.64 27.19 -10.38
C PRO A 198 32.75 28.08 -11.26
N HIS A 199 32.75 29.39 -10.99
CA HIS A 199 31.88 30.42 -11.56
C HIS A 199 31.69 30.37 -13.08
N ALA A 200 30.54 29.87 -13.53
CA ALA A 200 29.94 30.28 -14.79
C ALA A 200 28.86 31.33 -14.46
N SER A 201 29.20 32.61 -14.60
CA SER A 201 28.22 33.69 -14.54
C SER A 201 27.23 33.48 -15.69
N ARG A 202 25.94 33.35 -15.37
CA ARG A 202 24.89 33.23 -16.38
C ARG A 202 24.44 34.63 -16.81
N TYR A 203 24.40 34.87 -18.12
CA TYR A 203 24.00 36.14 -18.70
C TYR A 203 22.68 35.98 -19.46
N ASP A 204 21.74 36.89 -19.21
CA ASP A 204 20.50 37.00 -19.96
C ASP A 204 20.76 37.87 -21.19
N ILE A 205 20.88 37.25 -22.37
CA ILE A 205 21.25 37.91 -23.61
C ILE A 205 20.00 38.27 -24.40
N VAL A 206 19.92 39.53 -24.83
CA VAL A 206 18.81 40.01 -25.65
C VAL A 206 19.07 39.64 -27.10
N LEU A 207 18.25 38.74 -27.64
CA LEU A 207 18.34 38.30 -29.02
C LEU A 207 17.62 39.27 -29.96
N ASP A 208 16.33 39.52 -29.72
CA ASP A 208 15.54 40.44 -30.54
C ASP A 208 14.58 41.28 -29.69
N ARG A 209 14.16 42.42 -30.24
CA ARG A 209 13.10 43.30 -29.73
C ARG A 209 12.11 43.51 -30.84
N LEU A 210 10.90 42.99 -30.67
CA LEU A 210 9.88 42.95 -31.70
C LEU A 210 8.50 43.26 -31.12
N VAL A 211 7.52 43.45 -32.00
CA VAL A 211 6.10 43.44 -31.62
C VAL A 211 5.58 42.04 -31.91
N ILE A 212 4.84 41.45 -30.97
CA ILE A 212 4.29 40.11 -31.15
C ILE A 212 3.19 40.18 -32.21
N THR A 213 3.46 39.58 -33.37
CA THR A 213 2.53 39.36 -34.48
C THR A 213 2.78 37.97 -35.05
N ASP A 214 1.81 37.45 -35.80
CA ASP A 214 1.95 36.17 -36.52
C ASP A 214 2.81 36.34 -37.78
N GLU A 215 4.11 36.59 -37.58
CA GLU A 215 5.08 36.84 -38.63
C GLU A 215 6.31 35.92 -38.48
N PRO A 216 6.99 35.57 -39.60
CA PRO A 216 8.17 34.69 -39.58
C PRO A 216 9.26 35.13 -38.61
N ARG A 217 9.41 36.45 -38.40
CA ARG A 217 10.42 37.03 -37.50
C ARG A 217 10.26 36.59 -36.04
N LEU A 218 9.03 36.45 -35.55
CA LEU A 218 8.79 35.97 -34.18
C LEU A 218 9.25 34.52 -34.06
N SER A 219 8.86 33.68 -35.02
CA SER A 219 9.23 32.26 -35.07
C SER A 219 10.75 32.08 -35.11
N ASP A 220 11.44 32.77 -36.03
CA ASP A 220 12.90 32.71 -36.16
C ASP A 220 13.61 33.13 -34.86
N SER A 221 13.11 34.20 -34.21
CA SER A 221 13.67 34.70 -32.96
C SER A 221 13.48 33.72 -31.81
N VAL A 222 12.29 33.13 -31.68
CA VAL A 222 12.00 32.14 -30.63
C VAL A 222 12.82 30.87 -30.86
N GLU A 223 12.90 30.36 -32.08
CA GLU A 223 13.70 29.17 -32.41
C GLU A 223 15.19 29.38 -32.14
N MET A 224 15.74 30.53 -32.54
CA MET A 224 17.14 30.84 -32.29
C MET A 224 17.42 31.03 -30.80
N ALA A 225 16.54 31.73 -30.06
CA ALA A 225 16.68 31.86 -28.61
C ALA A 225 16.56 30.51 -27.90
N TRP A 226 15.66 29.64 -28.37
CA TRP A 226 15.49 28.29 -27.84
C TRP A 226 16.74 27.44 -28.04
N LYS A 227 17.35 27.49 -29.23
CA LYS A 227 18.58 26.78 -29.54
C LYS A 227 19.75 27.28 -28.71
N GLU A 228 19.96 28.59 -28.64
CA GLU A 228 21.06 29.20 -27.87
C GLU A 228 20.87 29.05 -26.36
N GLY A 229 19.62 29.05 -25.89
CA GLY A 229 19.25 28.86 -24.49
C GLY A 229 19.16 27.39 -24.05
N ASN A 230 19.57 26.42 -24.88
CA ASN A 230 19.47 24.98 -24.62
C ASN A 230 18.05 24.53 -24.23
N GLY A 231 17.06 24.93 -25.02
CA GLY A 231 15.65 24.60 -24.80
C GLY A 231 14.94 25.50 -23.79
N LYS A 232 15.45 26.73 -23.58
CA LYS A 232 14.87 27.72 -22.66
C LYS A 232 14.84 29.08 -23.33
N VAL A 233 13.72 29.78 -23.18
CA VAL A 233 13.57 31.15 -23.65
C VAL A 233 12.84 31.98 -22.59
N VAL A 234 13.28 33.21 -22.42
CA VAL A 234 12.64 34.20 -21.55
C VAL A 234 12.10 35.31 -22.44
N VAL A 235 10.83 35.68 -22.23
CA VAL A 235 10.18 36.74 -22.99
C VAL A 235 9.70 37.80 -22.03
N VAL A 236 10.15 39.03 -22.22
CA VAL A 236 9.68 40.17 -21.43
C VAL A 236 8.69 40.96 -22.26
N ILE A 237 7.42 40.93 -21.87
CA ILE A 237 6.35 41.73 -22.46
C ILE A 237 6.38 43.11 -21.81
N LEU A 238 6.39 44.15 -22.65
CA LEU A 238 6.31 45.55 -22.26
C LEU A 238 4.86 46.02 -22.47
N HIS A 239 4.09 46.07 -21.39
CA HIS A 239 2.69 46.53 -21.40
C HIS A 239 2.58 47.79 -20.54
N ASP A 240 2.43 48.95 -21.17
CA ASP A 240 2.42 50.26 -20.52
C ASP A 240 3.63 50.48 -19.58
N ALA A 241 3.39 50.62 -18.27
CA ALA A 241 4.39 50.81 -17.22
C ALA A 241 4.82 49.50 -16.53
N GLU A 242 4.16 48.37 -16.83
CA GLU A 242 4.46 47.07 -16.23
C GLU A 242 5.24 46.16 -17.19
N LYS A 243 6.16 45.37 -16.62
CA LYS A 243 6.99 44.41 -17.36
C LYS A 243 6.62 43.00 -16.91
N ILE A 244 6.05 42.21 -17.82
CA ILE A 244 5.67 40.83 -17.54
C ILE A 244 6.78 39.91 -18.06
N THR A 245 7.41 39.15 -17.17
CA THR A 245 8.45 38.18 -17.55
C THR A 245 7.85 36.79 -17.66
N LEU A 246 7.83 36.24 -18.87
CA LEU A 246 7.43 34.89 -19.19
C LEU A 246 8.68 34.03 -19.36
N ARG A 247 8.66 32.82 -18.82
CA ARG A 247 9.75 31.84 -18.98
C ARG A 247 9.15 30.59 -19.59
N PHE A 248 9.85 30.06 -20.58
CA PHE A 248 9.46 28.84 -21.28
C PHE A 248 10.63 27.87 -21.28
N SER A 249 10.36 26.60 -20.99
CA SER A 249 11.37 25.54 -20.96
C SER A 249 10.83 24.25 -21.57
N GLY A 250 11.67 23.56 -22.35
CA GLY A 250 11.42 22.20 -22.83
C GLY A 250 11.66 21.11 -21.78
N GLU A 251 12.13 21.49 -20.60
CA GLU A 251 12.33 20.60 -19.46
C GLU A 251 11.14 20.73 -18.48
N ASN A 252 10.97 19.76 -17.57
CA ASN A 252 9.98 19.86 -16.49
C ASN A 252 10.40 20.88 -15.42
N ILE A 253 10.37 22.18 -15.75
CA ILE A 253 10.74 23.27 -14.86
C ILE A 253 9.54 24.21 -14.70
N CYS A 254 9.25 24.61 -13.47
CA CYS A 254 8.22 25.61 -13.22
C CYS A 254 8.66 27.00 -13.70
N ASP A 255 7.83 27.63 -14.55
CA ASP A 255 8.07 28.94 -15.16
C ASP A 255 8.26 30.08 -14.12
N GLU A 256 7.67 29.93 -12.93
CA GLU A 256 7.74 30.94 -11.86
C GLU A 256 8.81 30.64 -10.82
N CYS A 257 8.78 29.44 -10.23
CA CYS A 257 9.65 29.08 -9.12
C CYS A 257 11.00 28.52 -9.56
N ASN A 258 11.18 28.22 -10.85
CA ASN A 258 12.37 27.58 -11.41
C ASN A 258 12.70 26.23 -10.74
N ILE A 259 11.68 25.55 -10.20
CA ILE A 259 11.81 24.22 -9.60
C ILE A 259 11.76 23.19 -10.72
N SER A 260 12.82 22.37 -10.81
CA SER A 260 12.90 21.25 -11.75
C SER A 260 12.33 19.98 -11.12
N LEU A 261 11.51 19.26 -11.88
CA LEU A 261 11.02 17.92 -11.54
C LEU A 261 11.68 16.85 -12.42
N PRO A 262 11.98 15.67 -11.85
CA PRO A 262 12.52 14.55 -12.62
C PRO A 262 11.47 14.00 -13.59
N GLU A 263 11.90 13.50 -14.75
CA GLU A 263 10.98 12.87 -15.70
C GLU A 263 10.11 11.77 -15.07
N PRO A 264 8.81 11.72 -15.40
CA PRO A 264 7.91 10.73 -14.84
C PRO A 264 8.31 9.33 -15.30
N SER A 265 8.66 8.48 -14.35
CA SER A 265 8.99 7.07 -14.58
C SER A 265 8.29 6.20 -13.54
N PRO A 266 8.01 4.92 -13.82
CA PRO A 266 7.35 4.04 -12.84
C PRO A 266 8.12 3.93 -11.51
N LEU A 267 9.46 4.07 -11.54
CA LEU A 267 10.30 4.05 -10.33
C LEU A 267 10.14 5.31 -9.47
N LEU A 268 9.81 6.46 -10.08
CA LEU A 268 9.52 7.70 -9.36
C LEU A 268 8.28 7.55 -8.47
N PHE A 269 7.34 6.70 -8.87
CA PHE A 269 6.12 6.42 -8.11
C PHE A 269 6.22 5.21 -7.18
N SER A 270 7.43 4.63 -7.02
CA SER A 270 7.64 3.47 -6.16
C SER A 270 8.09 3.87 -4.76
N PHE A 271 7.31 3.53 -3.73
CA PHE A 271 7.77 3.65 -2.34
C PHE A 271 8.73 2.53 -1.92
N ASN A 272 8.93 1.51 -2.76
CA ASN A 272 9.91 0.45 -2.55
C ASN A 272 11.28 0.76 -3.18
N HIS A 273 11.39 1.86 -3.94
CA HIS A 273 12.62 2.22 -4.65
C HIS A 273 13.16 3.58 -4.17
N PRO A 274 14.48 3.76 -3.96
CA PRO A 274 15.06 5.01 -3.45
C PRO A 274 14.78 6.26 -4.31
N ILE A 275 14.50 6.08 -5.61
CA ILE A 275 14.14 7.19 -6.51
C ILE A 275 12.84 7.85 -6.05
N GLY A 276 11.79 7.07 -5.78
CA GLY A 276 10.47 7.57 -5.38
C GLY A 276 10.21 7.60 -3.88
N ALA A 277 10.88 6.76 -3.10
CA ALA A 277 10.62 6.60 -1.68
C ALA A 277 11.03 7.84 -0.87
N CYS A 278 10.19 8.21 0.11
CA CYS A 278 10.51 9.22 1.10
C CYS A 278 11.83 8.85 1.80
N PRO A 279 12.84 9.75 1.83
CA PRO A 279 14.16 9.43 2.38
C PRO A 279 14.12 9.21 3.89
N GLU A 280 13.26 9.93 4.59
CA GLU A 280 13.16 9.90 6.05
C GLU A 280 12.61 8.54 6.55
N CYS A 281 11.45 8.13 6.05
CA CYS A 281 10.84 6.85 6.44
C CYS A 281 11.22 5.71 5.49
N LYS A 282 12.10 5.90 4.51
CA LYS A 282 12.51 4.88 3.52
C LYS A 282 11.33 4.10 2.91
N GLY A 283 10.26 4.83 2.59
CA GLY A 283 9.03 4.27 2.01
C GLY A 283 8.06 3.54 2.96
N PHE A 284 8.31 3.49 4.26
CA PHE A 284 7.40 2.85 5.22
C PHE A 284 6.13 3.67 5.49
N GLY A 285 6.24 5.00 5.44
CA GLY A 285 5.16 5.96 5.75
C GLY A 285 5.02 6.24 7.25
N ASN A 286 5.66 5.45 8.08
CA ASN A 286 5.78 5.64 9.51
C ASN A 286 7.24 5.64 9.94
N ILE A 287 7.51 6.35 11.03
CA ILE A 287 8.76 6.30 11.78
C ILE A 287 8.48 5.63 13.12
N LEU A 288 9.50 4.98 13.69
CA LEU A 288 9.38 4.42 15.03
C LEU A 288 9.78 5.50 16.03
N VAL A 289 8.86 5.87 16.89
CA VAL A 289 9.09 6.81 18.00
C VAL A 289 8.87 6.10 19.32
N TYR A 290 9.53 6.57 20.36
CA TYR A 290 9.29 6.06 21.70
C TYR A 290 7.89 6.45 22.17
N ASP A 291 7.20 5.50 22.80
CA ASP A 291 5.83 5.69 23.26
C ASP A 291 5.80 6.06 24.75
N GLU A 292 5.32 7.26 25.06
CA GLU A 292 5.15 7.72 26.44
C GLU A 292 4.29 6.74 27.26
N GLU A 293 3.23 6.16 26.69
CA GLU A 293 2.35 5.24 27.41
C GLU A 293 3.03 3.91 27.74
N LEU A 294 4.01 3.48 26.94
CA LEU A 294 4.79 2.27 27.22
C LEU A 294 5.94 2.53 28.19
N ILE A 295 6.44 3.77 28.25
CA ILE A 295 7.49 4.21 29.17
C ILE A 295 6.90 4.49 30.56
N ILE A 296 5.72 5.10 30.58
CA ILE A 296 4.99 5.57 31.76
C ILE A 296 3.60 4.90 31.75
N PRO A 297 3.54 3.60 32.12
CA PRO A 297 2.31 2.81 32.00
C PRO A 297 1.22 3.27 32.96
N ASP A 298 1.59 3.78 34.13
CA ASP A 298 0.67 4.34 35.11
C ASP A 298 1.03 5.80 35.38
N LYS A 299 0.19 6.71 34.86
CA LYS A 299 0.39 8.16 35.00
C LYS A 299 -0.10 8.70 36.35
N TYR A 300 -0.76 7.88 37.16
CA TYR A 300 -1.22 8.27 38.50
C TYR A 300 -0.15 8.05 39.58
N LEU A 301 0.92 7.32 39.26
CA LEU A 301 2.08 7.19 40.12
C LEU A 301 2.98 8.43 40.05
N SER A 302 3.65 8.73 41.16
CA SER A 302 4.72 9.73 41.21
C SER A 302 6.07 9.18 40.72
N LEU A 303 7.05 10.06 40.51
CA LEU A 303 8.41 9.63 40.12
C LEU A 303 9.05 8.75 41.21
N SER A 304 8.78 9.02 42.49
CA SER A 304 9.25 8.17 43.59
C SER A 304 8.63 6.76 43.58
N GLU A 305 7.35 6.66 43.24
CA GLU A 305 6.59 5.40 43.22
C GLU A 305 6.85 4.56 41.97
N GLY A 306 7.62 5.09 41.01
CA GLY A 306 8.02 4.34 39.82
C GLY A 306 7.14 4.57 38.60
N ALA A 307 6.61 5.78 38.42
CA ALA A 307 5.90 6.17 37.20
C ALA A 307 6.66 5.79 35.91
N ILE A 308 8.00 5.94 35.90
CA ILE A 308 8.86 5.52 34.80
C ILE A 308 9.14 4.01 34.91
N GLY A 309 8.20 3.20 34.41
CA GLY A 309 8.21 1.74 34.59
C GLY A 309 9.44 1.04 34.01
N ILE A 310 10.09 1.62 32.99
CA ILE A 310 11.31 1.07 32.40
C ILE A 310 12.48 0.97 33.38
N TRP A 311 12.55 1.84 34.39
CA TRP A 311 13.67 1.91 35.33
C TRP A 311 13.47 1.14 36.64
N GLU A 312 12.31 0.51 36.83
CA GLU A 312 12.08 -0.38 37.97
C GLU A 312 12.85 -1.71 37.88
N ARG A 313 13.33 -2.06 36.68
CA ARG A 313 14.13 -3.26 36.47
C ARG A 313 15.51 -3.11 37.12
N SER A 314 16.02 -4.20 37.70
CA SER A 314 17.28 -4.22 38.46
C SER A 314 18.47 -3.61 37.72
N GLY A 315 18.56 -3.78 36.39
CA GLY A 315 19.64 -3.25 35.57
C GLY A 315 19.62 -1.74 35.30
N TYR A 316 18.54 -1.02 35.62
CA TYR A 316 18.37 0.40 35.28
C TYR A 316 18.10 1.31 36.49
N LYS A 317 18.20 0.76 37.72
CA LYS A 317 17.96 1.52 38.96
C LYS A 317 18.86 2.75 39.12
N TRP A 318 20.04 2.73 38.51
CA TRP A 318 20.95 3.88 38.52
C TRP A 318 20.31 5.12 37.87
N TRP A 319 19.65 4.96 36.71
CA TRP A 319 18.95 6.03 36.00
C TRP A 319 17.83 6.64 36.84
N LYS A 320 17.01 5.79 37.48
CA LYS A 320 15.98 6.25 38.43
C LYS A 320 16.57 7.08 39.57
N LYS A 321 17.66 6.59 40.20
CA LYS A 321 18.28 7.28 41.34
C LYS A 321 18.84 8.65 40.96
N GLN A 322 19.53 8.73 39.81
CA GLN A 322 20.12 9.97 39.34
C GLN A 322 19.06 10.98 38.92
N MET A 323 18.02 10.56 38.17
CA MET A 323 16.90 11.43 37.82
C MET A 323 16.17 11.95 39.06
N ILE A 324 15.86 11.10 40.05
CA ILE A 324 15.18 11.55 41.28
C ILE A 324 16.02 12.59 42.03
N ALA A 325 17.34 12.39 42.09
CA ALA A 325 18.24 13.32 42.78
C ALA A 325 18.33 14.67 42.04
N GLY A 326 18.44 14.66 40.71
CA GLY A 326 18.49 15.87 39.91
C GLY A 326 17.13 16.59 39.83
N ALA A 327 16.03 15.86 39.68
CA ALA A 327 14.68 16.43 39.65
C ALA A 327 14.38 17.27 40.90
N LYS A 328 14.80 16.80 42.08
CA LYS A 328 14.71 17.59 43.33
C LYS A 328 15.50 18.90 43.27
N LYS A 329 16.70 18.89 42.68
CA LYS A 329 17.55 20.08 42.54
C LYS A 329 16.96 21.08 41.55
N SER A 330 16.36 20.58 40.46
CA SER A 330 15.72 21.39 39.43
C SER A 330 14.30 21.87 39.81
N GLY A 331 13.84 21.60 41.04
CA GLY A 331 12.55 22.06 41.56
C GLY A 331 11.32 21.25 41.14
N ILE A 332 11.51 20.04 40.58
CA ILE A 332 10.41 19.15 40.18
C ILE A 332 9.91 18.36 41.40
N ASP A 333 8.61 18.38 41.64
CA ASP A 333 7.99 17.63 42.75
C ASP A 333 7.91 16.13 42.43
N ILE A 334 8.84 15.37 42.97
CA ILE A 334 8.95 13.93 42.74
C ILE A 334 7.81 13.09 43.36
N LYS A 335 7.02 13.67 44.27
CA LYS A 335 5.89 12.98 44.94
C LYS A 335 4.56 13.29 44.25
N ARG A 336 4.52 14.26 43.35
CA ARG A 336 3.32 14.55 42.56
C ARG A 336 3.10 13.44 41.53
N PRO A 337 1.85 12.97 41.35
CA PRO A 337 1.48 12.09 40.25
C PRO A 337 1.91 12.63 38.89
N PHE A 338 2.36 11.76 37.98
CA PHE A 338 2.89 12.19 36.68
C PHE A 338 1.86 12.96 35.84
N ASN A 339 0.59 12.55 35.86
CA ASN A 339 -0.50 13.22 35.14
C ASN A 339 -0.66 14.70 35.54
N GLU A 340 -0.45 15.03 36.83
CA GLU A 340 -0.56 16.36 37.42
C GLU A 340 0.68 17.24 37.22
N LEU A 341 1.80 16.69 36.72
CA LEU A 341 2.99 17.49 36.42
C LEU A 341 2.73 18.45 35.24
N PRO A 342 3.19 19.72 35.32
CA PRO A 342 3.16 20.66 34.20
C PRO A 342 3.89 20.12 32.97
N LYS A 343 3.48 20.57 31.78
CA LYS A 343 4.10 20.14 30.51
C LYS A 343 5.59 20.47 30.45
N GLU A 344 6.01 21.62 30.97
CA GLU A 344 7.42 22.01 31.02
C GLU A 344 8.28 21.06 31.88
N GLU A 345 7.74 20.59 33.02
CA GLU A 345 8.42 19.62 33.87
C GLU A 345 8.50 18.25 33.20
N LYS A 346 7.41 17.83 32.54
CA LYS A 346 7.41 16.60 31.71
C LYS A 346 8.47 16.68 30.60
N ASP A 347 8.55 17.80 29.89
CA ASP A 347 9.55 18.00 28.83
C ASP A 347 10.98 17.94 29.38
N LYS A 348 11.23 18.48 30.58
CA LYS A 348 12.53 18.36 31.29
C LYS A 348 12.86 16.90 31.64
N LEU A 349 11.90 16.10 32.07
CA LEU A 349 12.13 14.67 32.35
C LEU A 349 12.54 13.89 31.10
N PHE A 350 11.96 14.23 29.93
CA PHE A 350 12.32 13.59 28.67
C PHE A 350 13.67 14.07 28.12
N LYS A 351 13.93 15.38 28.11
CA LYS A 351 15.14 15.98 27.52
C LYS A 351 16.36 15.97 28.43
N GLY A 352 16.17 15.81 29.74
CA GLY A 352 17.22 16.03 30.73
C GLY A 352 17.39 17.49 31.11
N THR A 353 18.24 17.74 32.11
CA THR A 353 18.65 19.06 32.58
C THR A 353 20.14 19.07 32.88
N ALA A 354 20.69 20.18 33.36
CA ALA A 354 22.07 20.20 33.86
C ALA A 354 22.27 19.29 35.10
N ASP A 355 21.19 18.96 35.82
CA ASP A 355 21.24 18.19 37.07
C ASP A 355 21.02 16.68 36.88
N PHE A 356 20.43 16.27 35.75
CA PHE A 356 20.18 14.86 35.46
C PHE A 356 20.02 14.56 33.96
N ASP A 357 20.28 13.32 33.60
CA ASP A 357 20.08 12.80 32.25
C ASP A 357 18.62 12.35 32.07
N GLY A 358 18.02 12.74 30.95
CA GLY A 358 16.63 12.49 30.64
C GLY A 358 16.35 11.07 30.14
N ILE A 359 15.06 10.81 29.90
CA ILE A 359 14.60 9.55 29.28
C ILE A 359 15.19 9.39 27.87
N ASN A 360 15.35 10.49 27.12
CA ASN A 360 15.93 10.43 25.77
C ASN A 360 17.41 10.00 25.81
N ASP A 361 18.19 10.52 26.75
CA ASP A 361 19.60 10.15 26.94
C ASP A 361 19.75 8.65 27.23
N PHE A 362 18.87 8.10 28.09
CA PHE A 362 18.81 6.66 28.34
C PHE A 362 18.61 5.85 27.05
N PHE A 363 17.70 6.29 26.19
CA PHE A 363 17.43 5.61 24.94
C PHE A 363 18.54 5.80 23.90
N GLU A 364 19.21 6.94 23.87
CA GLU A 364 20.40 7.17 23.04
C GLU A 364 21.55 6.24 23.44
N GLU A 365 21.79 6.06 24.73
CA GLU A 365 22.81 5.11 25.22
C GLU A 365 22.47 3.66 24.82
N LEU A 366 21.20 3.27 24.90
CA LEU A 366 20.75 1.97 24.42
C LEU A 366 20.85 1.83 22.89
N GLU A 367 20.60 2.89 22.13
CA GLU A 367 20.76 2.90 20.67
C GLU A 367 22.23 2.67 20.26
N ALA A 368 23.20 3.18 21.02
CA ALA A 368 24.62 2.87 20.80
C ALA A 368 24.95 1.38 21.04
N LYS A 369 24.15 0.68 21.85
CA LYS A 369 24.30 -0.75 22.20
C LYS A 369 23.43 -1.69 21.37
N ARG A 370 22.87 -1.23 20.25
CA ARG A 370 22.00 -2.02 19.33
C ARG A 370 22.62 -3.29 18.77
N TYR A 371 23.94 -3.44 18.78
CA TYR A 371 24.58 -4.69 18.37
C TYR A 371 24.14 -5.88 19.26
N LYS A 372 23.70 -5.62 20.51
CA LYS A 372 23.16 -6.64 21.42
C LYS A 372 21.69 -6.95 21.11
N LEU A 373 21.37 -8.24 20.91
CA LEU A 373 20.00 -8.69 20.59
C LEU A 373 18.96 -8.27 21.64
N HIS A 374 19.22 -8.48 22.93
CA HIS A 374 18.28 -8.13 24.00
C HIS A 374 17.99 -6.61 24.06
N VAL A 375 18.97 -5.76 23.72
CA VAL A 375 18.78 -4.31 23.61
C VAL A 375 17.84 -3.98 22.46
N ARG A 376 18.02 -4.58 21.28
CA ARG A 376 17.09 -4.39 20.14
C ARG A 376 15.65 -4.78 20.50
N VAL A 377 15.47 -5.92 21.17
CA VAL A 377 14.15 -6.38 21.62
C VAL A 377 13.56 -5.41 22.63
N PHE A 378 14.36 -4.93 23.59
CA PHE A 378 13.92 -3.94 24.57
C PHE A 378 13.46 -2.64 23.89
N LEU A 379 14.28 -2.07 22.99
CA LEU A 379 13.93 -0.85 22.26
C LEU A 379 12.67 -1.02 21.41
N SER A 380 12.53 -2.17 20.75
CA SER A 380 11.34 -2.49 19.95
C SER A 380 10.04 -2.52 20.76
N ARG A 381 10.09 -2.95 22.02
CA ARG A 381 8.92 -3.05 22.91
C ARG A 381 8.41 -1.71 23.42
N HIS A 382 9.21 -0.65 23.36
CA HIS A 382 8.85 0.69 23.86
C HIS A 382 8.67 1.70 22.72
N ARG A 383 8.58 1.23 21.48
CA ARG A 383 8.34 2.05 20.30
C ARG A 383 6.95 1.82 19.74
N LYS A 384 6.34 2.91 19.30
CA LYS A 384 5.15 2.87 18.45
C LYS A 384 5.46 3.38 17.05
N ALA A 385 4.63 2.98 16.10
CA ALA A 385 4.61 3.56 14.77
C ALA A 385 3.92 4.93 14.83
N ALA A 386 4.65 6.00 14.52
CA ALA A 386 4.09 7.32 14.28
C ALA A 386 4.12 7.65 12.79
N VAL A 387 3.16 8.44 12.32
CA VAL A 387 3.12 8.90 10.93
C VAL A 387 4.38 9.73 10.63
N CYS A 388 5.03 9.44 9.51
CA CYS A 388 6.24 10.15 9.08
C CYS A 388 5.93 11.65 8.86
N HIS A 389 6.77 12.54 9.38
CA HIS A 389 6.52 13.98 9.32
C HIS A 389 6.86 14.57 7.94
N ALA A 390 7.91 14.10 7.24
CA ALA A 390 8.23 14.61 5.90
C ALA A 390 7.18 14.24 4.83
N CYS A 391 6.71 12.99 4.81
CA CYS A 391 5.74 12.53 3.79
C CYS A 391 4.30 12.47 4.28
N LYS A 392 4.02 12.74 5.57
CA LYS A 392 2.67 12.66 6.17
C LYS A 392 1.99 11.31 5.90
N GLY A 393 2.76 10.23 5.95
CA GLY A 393 2.28 8.88 5.65
C GLY A 393 2.17 8.52 4.17
N LYS A 394 2.49 9.43 3.24
CA LYS A 394 2.37 9.17 1.80
C LYS A 394 3.47 8.27 1.22
N ARG A 395 4.53 7.97 1.98
CA ARG A 395 5.64 7.07 1.60
C ARG A 395 6.53 7.52 0.44
N LEU A 396 6.12 8.51 -0.36
CA LEU A 396 6.84 9.03 -1.51
C LEU A 396 7.50 10.39 -1.23
N LYS A 397 8.42 10.79 -2.12
CA LYS A 397 9.02 12.13 -2.13
C LYS A 397 8.04 13.19 -2.66
N LYS A 398 8.33 14.46 -2.39
CA LYS A 398 7.48 15.59 -2.81
C LYS A 398 7.41 15.69 -4.33
N GLU A 399 8.52 15.43 -5.01
CA GLU A 399 8.66 15.44 -6.47
C GLU A 399 7.79 14.35 -7.12
N SER A 400 7.67 13.18 -6.50
CA SER A 400 6.77 12.12 -6.97
C SER A 400 5.29 12.50 -6.80
N LEU A 401 4.95 13.20 -5.72
CA LEU A 401 3.58 13.62 -5.39
C LEU A 401 3.13 14.87 -6.17
N ALA A 402 4.05 15.52 -6.87
CA ALA A 402 3.77 16.65 -7.76
C ALA A 402 2.96 16.24 -9.00
N TYR A 403 3.06 14.97 -9.41
CA TYR A 403 2.36 14.43 -10.57
C TYR A 403 0.95 13.99 -10.22
N LYS A 404 -0.03 14.50 -10.96
CA LYS A 404 -1.46 14.32 -10.66
C LYS A 404 -2.27 13.88 -11.87
N ILE A 405 -3.33 13.13 -11.62
CA ILE A 405 -4.40 12.82 -12.58
C ILE A 405 -5.69 13.37 -11.98
N SER A 406 -6.39 14.23 -12.73
CA SER A 406 -7.61 14.92 -12.27
C SER A 406 -7.44 15.51 -10.85
N SER A 407 -6.33 16.23 -10.65
CA SER A 407 -5.94 16.91 -9.40
C SER A 407 -5.54 16.05 -8.20
N LEU A 408 -5.57 14.71 -8.31
CA LEU A 408 -5.13 13.79 -7.26
C LEU A 408 -3.75 13.20 -7.55
N ASP A 409 -2.93 13.07 -6.50
CA ASP A 409 -1.69 12.30 -6.59
C ASP A 409 -1.93 10.79 -6.46
N ILE A 410 -0.92 9.98 -6.82
CA ILE A 410 -1.03 8.51 -6.83
C ILE A 410 -1.43 7.94 -5.45
N VAL A 411 -0.99 8.57 -4.36
CA VAL A 411 -1.27 8.08 -3.01
C VAL A 411 -2.68 8.45 -2.58
N GLU A 412 -3.16 9.63 -2.95
CA GLU A 412 -4.54 10.07 -2.75
C GLU A 412 -5.51 9.14 -3.48
N VAL A 413 -5.20 8.78 -4.72
CA VAL A 413 -5.95 7.76 -5.48
C VAL A 413 -5.94 6.41 -4.75
N CYS A 414 -4.80 5.98 -4.21
CA CYS A 414 -4.71 4.72 -3.46
C CYS A 414 -5.41 4.72 -2.10
N LYS A 415 -5.75 5.90 -1.55
CA LYS A 415 -6.49 6.04 -0.29
C LYS A 415 -8.00 5.94 -0.47
N LEU A 416 -8.50 6.16 -1.68
CA LEU A 416 -9.91 5.95 -1.98
C LEU A 416 -10.29 4.48 -1.69
N PRO A 417 -11.51 4.23 -1.18
CA PRO A 417 -12.05 2.87 -1.17
C PRO A 417 -12.17 2.37 -2.62
N ILE A 418 -12.12 1.06 -2.83
CA ILE A 418 -12.17 0.46 -4.17
C ILE A 418 -13.41 0.92 -4.95
N SER A 419 -14.57 1.03 -4.28
CA SER A 419 -15.78 1.60 -4.89
C SER A 419 -15.60 3.05 -5.37
N GLY A 420 -14.94 3.89 -4.57
CA GLY A 420 -14.59 5.27 -4.92
C GLY A 420 -13.54 5.35 -6.03
N LEU A 421 -12.62 4.38 -6.09
CA LEU A 421 -11.59 4.31 -7.10
C LEU A 421 -12.13 3.90 -8.48
N ILE A 422 -13.09 2.96 -8.52
CA ILE A 422 -13.83 2.63 -9.75
C ILE A 422 -14.50 3.89 -10.30
N LYS A 423 -15.25 4.61 -9.43
CA LYS A 423 -15.91 5.87 -9.80
C LYS A 423 -14.91 6.93 -10.29
N PHE A 424 -13.77 7.07 -9.61
CA PHE A 424 -12.72 8.00 -10.01
C PHE A 424 -12.27 7.77 -11.46
N PHE A 425 -11.99 6.53 -11.89
CA PHE A 425 -11.56 6.28 -13.27
C PHE A 425 -12.67 6.40 -14.31
N THR A 426 -13.93 6.24 -13.90
CA THR A 426 -15.08 6.51 -14.76
C THR A 426 -15.24 8.02 -15.00
N ASP A 427 -15.15 8.81 -13.95
CA ASP A 427 -15.43 10.26 -13.96
C ASP A 427 -14.19 11.12 -14.23
N ALA A 428 -12.99 10.53 -14.26
CA ALA A 428 -11.74 11.27 -14.42
C ALA A 428 -11.71 12.07 -15.73
N ASP A 429 -11.47 13.37 -15.59
CA ASP A 429 -11.19 14.28 -16.69
C ASP A 429 -9.80 13.96 -17.26
N ILE A 430 -9.80 13.21 -18.37
CA ILE A 430 -8.62 12.76 -19.10
C ILE A 430 -8.90 13.03 -20.58
N SER A 431 -8.03 13.83 -21.21
CA SER A 431 -8.14 14.14 -22.64
C SER A 431 -8.20 12.88 -23.50
N LEU A 432 -8.88 12.96 -24.65
CA LEU A 432 -9.01 11.82 -25.59
C LEU A 432 -7.66 11.22 -25.97
N PHE A 433 -6.64 12.06 -26.20
CA PHE A 433 -5.28 11.62 -26.48
C PHE A 433 -4.69 10.79 -25.34
N LYS A 434 -4.72 11.29 -24.10
CA LYS A 434 -4.22 10.58 -22.91
C LYS A 434 -5.00 9.29 -22.65
N ARG A 435 -6.31 9.30 -22.84
CA ARG A 435 -7.18 8.13 -22.68
C ARG A 435 -6.84 7.04 -23.72
N ASN A 436 -6.55 7.42 -24.95
CA ASN A 436 -6.09 6.48 -25.98
C ASN A 436 -4.71 5.90 -25.64
N LEU A 437 -3.76 6.73 -25.20
CA LEU A 437 -2.42 6.30 -24.80
C LEU A 437 -2.46 5.28 -23.63
N ALA A 438 -3.38 5.49 -22.68
CA ALA A 438 -3.51 4.66 -21.48
C ALA A 438 -4.60 3.59 -21.56
N LYS A 439 -5.20 3.35 -22.74
CA LYS A 439 -6.40 2.51 -22.91
C LYS A 439 -6.27 1.13 -22.26
N GLU A 440 -5.17 0.44 -22.53
CA GLU A 440 -4.94 -0.91 -21.99
C GLU A 440 -4.68 -0.89 -20.47
N LEU A 441 -3.93 0.10 -19.97
CA LEU A 441 -3.68 0.25 -18.53
C LEU A 441 -4.98 0.51 -17.77
N LEU A 442 -5.82 1.42 -18.27
CA LEU A 442 -7.13 1.72 -17.68
C LEU A 442 -8.06 0.50 -17.71
N ARG A 443 -8.04 -0.27 -18.80
CA ARG A 443 -8.82 -1.51 -18.91
C ARG A 443 -8.40 -2.54 -17.86
N GLN A 444 -7.09 -2.77 -17.69
CA GLN A 444 -6.56 -3.73 -16.71
C GLN A 444 -6.82 -3.28 -15.26
N ILE A 445 -6.64 -1.99 -14.96
CA ILE A 445 -6.94 -1.43 -13.63
C ILE A 445 -8.43 -1.60 -13.33
N SER A 446 -9.31 -1.21 -14.24
CA SER A 446 -10.76 -1.34 -14.09
C SER A 446 -11.16 -2.80 -13.85
N LEU A 447 -10.63 -3.73 -14.66
CA LEU A 447 -10.90 -5.16 -14.51
C LEU A 447 -10.51 -5.68 -13.12
N LYS A 448 -9.27 -5.41 -12.65
CA LYS A 448 -8.81 -5.84 -11.33
C LYS A 448 -9.61 -5.21 -10.19
N LEU A 449 -10.00 -3.93 -10.30
CA LEU A 449 -10.85 -3.27 -9.30
C LEU A 449 -12.25 -3.90 -9.23
N HIS A 450 -12.85 -4.22 -10.39
CA HIS A 450 -14.12 -4.91 -10.42
C HIS A 450 -14.05 -6.32 -9.83
N PHE A 451 -12.95 -7.06 -10.02
CA PHE A 451 -12.78 -8.34 -9.34
C PHE A 451 -12.71 -8.20 -7.82
N LEU A 452 -12.02 -7.18 -7.29
CA LEU A 452 -11.99 -6.92 -5.85
C LEU A 452 -13.37 -6.54 -5.31
N SER A 453 -14.14 -5.76 -6.07
CA SER A 453 -15.52 -5.43 -5.76
C SER A 453 -16.41 -6.68 -5.70
N ARG A 454 -16.27 -7.57 -6.69
CA ARG A 454 -17.04 -8.82 -6.77
C ARG A 454 -16.82 -9.76 -5.58
N VAL A 455 -15.60 -9.82 -5.04
CA VAL A 455 -15.29 -10.58 -3.82
C VAL A 455 -15.68 -9.83 -2.53
N GLY A 456 -16.38 -8.70 -2.62
CA GLY A 456 -16.89 -7.97 -1.45
C GLY A 456 -15.84 -7.16 -0.69
N LEU A 457 -14.79 -6.68 -1.37
CA LEU A 457 -13.73 -5.87 -0.78
C LEU A 457 -13.84 -4.38 -1.12
N ASP A 458 -15.03 -3.90 -1.51
CA ASP A 458 -15.30 -2.52 -1.94
C ASP A 458 -14.86 -1.42 -0.96
N TYR A 459 -14.87 -1.75 0.34
CA TYR A 459 -14.53 -0.83 1.43
C TYR A 459 -13.02 -0.67 1.64
N LEU A 460 -12.21 -1.61 1.15
CA LEU A 460 -10.76 -1.53 1.29
C LEU A 460 -10.18 -0.45 0.39
N SER A 461 -9.05 0.12 0.80
CA SER A 461 -8.24 0.99 -0.03
C SER A 461 -6.95 0.28 -0.45
N LEU A 462 -6.40 0.67 -1.60
CA LEU A 462 -5.12 0.11 -2.09
C LEU A 462 -3.94 0.42 -1.16
N SER A 463 -4.06 1.46 -0.34
CA SER A 463 -3.08 1.87 0.67
C SER A 463 -3.13 1.04 1.96
N ARG A 464 -4.18 0.24 2.19
CA ARG A 464 -4.31 -0.62 3.38
C ARG A 464 -3.14 -1.59 3.45
N GLN A 465 -2.49 -1.68 4.61
CA GLN A 465 -1.32 -2.53 4.79
C GLN A 465 -1.70 -4.01 4.73
N GLY A 466 -0.96 -4.82 3.96
CA GLY A 466 -1.24 -6.24 3.77
C GLY A 466 -1.26 -7.02 5.09
N LYS A 467 -0.35 -6.70 6.02
CA LYS A 467 -0.31 -7.33 7.36
C LYS A 467 -1.51 -7.03 8.26
N THR A 468 -2.36 -6.06 7.90
CA THR A 468 -3.55 -5.66 8.68
C THR A 468 -4.84 -6.26 8.14
N LEU A 469 -4.75 -7.03 7.05
CA LEU A 469 -5.87 -7.80 6.52
C LEU A 469 -6.13 -9.00 7.43
N SER A 470 -7.40 -9.23 7.75
CA SER A 470 -7.88 -10.49 8.30
C SER A 470 -7.60 -11.65 7.33
N GLY A 471 -7.70 -12.87 7.85
CA GLY A 471 -7.48 -14.06 7.04
C GLY A 471 -8.41 -14.13 5.82
N GLY A 472 -9.71 -13.95 6.05
CA GLY A 472 -10.70 -13.92 4.98
C GLY A 472 -10.50 -12.76 3.99
N GLU A 473 -10.12 -11.56 4.44
CA GLU A 473 -9.79 -10.46 3.50
C GLU A 473 -8.59 -10.81 2.62
N TYR A 474 -7.52 -11.34 3.20
CA TYR A 474 -6.32 -11.74 2.46
C TYR A 474 -6.62 -12.84 1.44
N GLN A 475 -7.38 -13.85 1.85
CA GLN A 475 -7.83 -14.93 0.98
C GLN A 475 -8.66 -14.39 -0.20
N ARG A 476 -9.59 -13.46 0.05
CA ARG A 476 -10.40 -12.83 -1.01
C ARG A 476 -9.60 -11.94 -1.94
N VAL A 477 -8.57 -11.23 -1.44
CA VAL A 477 -7.59 -10.53 -2.29
C VAL A 477 -6.90 -11.50 -3.25
N ASN A 478 -6.46 -12.67 -2.75
CA ASN A 478 -5.85 -13.69 -3.61
C ASN A 478 -6.85 -14.30 -4.59
N LEU A 479 -8.09 -14.57 -4.18
CA LEU A 479 -9.14 -15.06 -5.07
C LEU A 479 -9.40 -14.07 -6.22
N SER A 480 -9.43 -12.77 -5.92
CA SER A 480 -9.51 -11.72 -6.94
C SER A 480 -8.33 -11.74 -7.91
N ASN A 481 -7.12 -12.04 -7.44
CA ASN A 481 -5.96 -12.18 -8.32
C ASN A 481 -6.09 -13.40 -9.25
N GLN A 482 -6.60 -14.53 -8.76
CA GLN A 482 -6.82 -15.73 -9.59
C GLN A 482 -7.88 -15.51 -10.66
N LEU A 483 -8.94 -14.74 -10.35
CA LEU A 483 -9.91 -14.32 -11.37
C LEU A 483 -9.27 -13.43 -12.44
N SER A 484 -8.28 -12.62 -12.07
CA SER A 484 -7.58 -11.75 -13.01
C SER A 484 -6.58 -12.47 -13.92
N SER A 485 -6.03 -13.62 -13.49
CA SER A 485 -5.02 -14.36 -14.24
C SER A 485 -5.61 -15.28 -15.33
N LEU A 486 -6.93 -15.58 -15.27
CA LEU A 486 -7.65 -16.40 -16.25
C LEU A 486 -6.97 -17.75 -16.56
N LEU A 487 -6.34 -18.36 -15.56
CA LEU A 487 -5.69 -19.66 -15.71
C LEU A 487 -6.72 -20.77 -16.00
N THR A 488 -6.32 -21.76 -16.80
CA THR A 488 -7.09 -22.96 -17.11
C THR A 488 -6.28 -24.20 -16.76
N GLY A 489 -6.92 -25.36 -16.59
CA GLY A 489 -6.21 -26.60 -16.26
C GLY A 489 -5.51 -26.57 -14.89
N THR A 490 -5.95 -25.69 -13.98
CA THR A 490 -5.38 -25.52 -12.63
C THR A 490 -6.26 -26.21 -11.59
N LEU A 491 -5.65 -26.67 -10.50
CA LEU A 491 -6.33 -27.16 -9.31
C LEU A 491 -6.32 -26.08 -8.22
N TYR A 492 -7.46 -25.52 -7.88
CA TYR A 492 -7.59 -24.58 -6.77
C TYR A 492 -8.00 -25.31 -5.50
N VAL A 493 -7.29 -25.09 -4.40
CA VAL A 493 -7.62 -25.65 -3.08
C VAL A 493 -7.95 -24.51 -2.11
N LEU A 494 -9.21 -24.41 -1.69
CA LEU A 494 -9.74 -23.30 -0.88
C LEU A 494 -10.00 -23.78 0.55
N ASP A 495 -9.53 -23.01 1.53
CA ASP A 495 -9.71 -23.29 2.96
C ASP A 495 -10.83 -22.42 3.52
N GLU A 496 -12.04 -22.97 3.67
CA GLU A 496 -13.17 -22.30 4.33
C GLU A 496 -13.35 -20.82 3.89
N PRO A 497 -13.60 -20.57 2.58
CA PRO A 497 -13.68 -19.22 2.02
C PRO A 497 -14.81 -18.35 2.60
N THR A 498 -15.74 -18.94 3.35
CA THR A 498 -16.81 -18.23 4.06
C THR A 498 -16.38 -17.60 5.38
N VAL A 499 -15.16 -17.88 5.88
CA VAL A 499 -14.74 -17.32 7.17
C VAL A 499 -14.63 -15.80 7.13
N GLY A 500 -15.33 -15.17 8.06
CA GLY A 500 -15.44 -13.71 8.16
C GLY A 500 -16.26 -13.07 7.03
N LEU A 501 -17.04 -13.85 6.27
CA LEU A 501 -18.07 -13.35 5.36
C LEU A 501 -19.43 -13.30 6.06
N HIS A 502 -20.21 -12.31 5.66
CA HIS A 502 -21.62 -12.26 6.03
C HIS A 502 -22.39 -13.29 5.17
N PRO A 503 -23.40 -14.00 5.70
CA PRO A 503 -24.16 -15.01 4.94
C PRO A 503 -24.74 -14.51 3.60
N ARG A 504 -25.05 -13.21 3.52
CA ARG A 504 -25.51 -12.56 2.27
C ARG A 504 -24.47 -12.64 1.13
N ASP A 505 -23.19 -12.75 1.45
CA ASP A 505 -22.10 -12.73 0.47
C ASP A 505 -21.63 -14.14 0.08
N THR A 506 -22.13 -15.20 0.74
CA THR A 506 -21.79 -16.61 0.44
C THR A 506 -22.14 -16.99 -1.00
N GLU A 507 -23.28 -16.53 -1.52
CA GLU A 507 -23.71 -16.78 -2.90
C GLU A 507 -22.70 -16.23 -3.93
N ARG A 508 -22.04 -15.11 -3.62
CA ARG A 508 -21.03 -14.52 -4.51
C ARG A 508 -19.82 -15.43 -4.64
N ILE A 509 -19.37 -16.03 -3.54
CA ILE A 509 -18.25 -16.98 -3.53
C ILE A 509 -18.61 -18.25 -4.29
N ALA A 510 -19.80 -18.81 -4.05
CA ALA A 510 -20.31 -19.97 -4.79
C ALA A 510 -20.28 -19.73 -6.32
N LYS A 511 -20.78 -18.56 -6.76
CA LYS A 511 -20.75 -18.17 -8.17
C LYS A 511 -19.33 -18.07 -8.73
N ILE A 512 -18.41 -17.49 -7.96
CA ILE A 512 -17.00 -17.37 -8.36
C ILE A 512 -16.34 -18.74 -8.54
N MET A 513 -16.59 -19.69 -7.63
CA MET A 513 -16.08 -21.06 -7.78
C MET A 513 -16.63 -21.74 -9.03
N SER A 514 -17.94 -21.58 -9.28
CA SER A 514 -18.58 -22.11 -10.50
C SER A 514 -17.97 -21.50 -11.77
N GLU A 515 -17.69 -20.19 -11.79
CA GLU A 515 -17.03 -19.52 -12.91
C GLU A 515 -15.60 -20.04 -13.12
N LEU A 516 -14.80 -20.18 -12.05
CA LEU A 516 -13.47 -20.77 -12.13
C LEU A 516 -13.52 -22.20 -12.69
N SER A 517 -14.53 -22.98 -12.29
CA SER A 517 -14.76 -24.34 -12.78
C SER A 517 -15.07 -24.33 -14.28
N GLY A 518 -15.95 -23.42 -14.71
CA GLY A 518 -16.36 -23.25 -16.10
C GLY A 518 -15.23 -22.85 -17.05
N LEU A 519 -14.14 -22.27 -16.54
CA LEU A 519 -12.90 -22.01 -17.30
C LEU A 519 -12.04 -23.28 -17.51
N GLY A 520 -12.47 -24.45 -17.02
CA GLY A 520 -11.71 -25.70 -17.10
C GLY A 520 -10.72 -25.88 -15.95
N ASN A 521 -11.04 -25.35 -14.78
CA ASN A 521 -10.27 -25.58 -13.54
C ASN A 521 -11.02 -26.54 -12.63
N THR A 522 -10.28 -27.24 -11.77
CA THR A 522 -10.86 -28.06 -10.71
C THR A 522 -10.77 -27.30 -9.40
N ILE A 523 -11.84 -27.24 -8.61
CA ILE A 523 -11.87 -26.55 -7.32
C ILE A 523 -12.13 -27.58 -6.24
N ILE A 524 -11.23 -27.67 -5.26
CA ILE A 524 -11.44 -28.41 -4.01
C ILE A 524 -11.63 -27.37 -2.92
N VAL A 525 -12.80 -27.34 -2.29
CA VAL A 525 -13.12 -26.42 -1.21
C VAL A 525 -13.34 -27.19 0.08
N VAL A 526 -12.57 -26.89 1.12
CA VAL A 526 -12.80 -27.39 2.48
C VAL A 526 -13.84 -26.50 3.14
N GLU A 527 -15.04 -27.01 3.40
CA GLU A 527 -16.14 -26.19 3.92
C GLU A 527 -17.09 -26.93 4.87
N HIS A 528 -17.73 -26.10 5.68
CA HIS A 528 -18.76 -26.45 6.64
C HIS A 528 -20.06 -25.66 6.40
N ASP A 529 -19.98 -24.58 5.62
CA ASP A 529 -21.14 -23.77 5.27
C ASP A 529 -22.12 -24.55 4.38
N ARG A 530 -23.40 -24.49 4.76
CA ARG A 530 -24.48 -25.23 4.10
C ARG A 530 -24.64 -24.82 2.64
N ASP A 531 -24.57 -23.52 2.35
CA ASP A 531 -24.86 -22.99 1.02
C ASP A 531 -23.69 -23.25 0.07
N ILE A 532 -22.45 -23.19 0.56
CA ILE A 532 -21.29 -23.61 -0.23
C ILE A 532 -21.33 -25.10 -0.53
N ILE A 533 -21.55 -25.97 0.47
CA ILE A 533 -21.61 -27.41 0.25
C ILE A 533 -22.67 -27.72 -0.81
N LYS A 534 -23.88 -27.15 -0.69
CA LYS A 534 -24.96 -27.32 -1.69
C LYS A 534 -24.62 -26.88 -3.10
N SER A 535 -23.74 -25.89 -3.25
CA SER A 535 -23.32 -25.38 -4.56
C SER A 535 -22.30 -26.27 -5.28
N ALA A 536 -21.72 -27.26 -4.59
CA ALA A 536 -20.72 -28.15 -5.16
C ALA A 536 -21.33 -29.20 -6.10
N ASP A 537 -20.58 -29.54 -7.16
CA ASP A 537 -20.93 -30.64 -8.07
C ASP A 537 -20.69 -32.01 -7.42
N TRP A 538 -19.64 -32.11 -6.59
CA TRP A 538 -19.21 -33.33 -5.92
C TRP A 538 -18.93 -33.07 -4.45
N VAL A 539 -19.23 -34.04 -3.58
CA VAL A 539 -19.01 -33.95 -2.13
C VAL A 539 -18.18 -35.12 -1.67
N VAL A 540 -17.16 -34.84 -0.85
CA VAL A 540 -16.36 -35.79 -0.10
C VAL A 540 -16.58 -35.54 1.39
N GLU A 541 -17.21 -36.47 2.09
CA GLU A 541 -17.38 -36.40 3.54
C GLU A 541 -16.34 -37.28 4.23
N LEU A 542 -15.53 -36.67 5.11
CA LEU A 542 -14.56 -37.35 5.95
C LEU A 542 -15.06 -37.50 7.38
N GLY A 543 -14.79 -38.64 8.01
CA GLY A 543 -15.26 -38.93 9.35
C GLY A 543 -14.99 -40.37 9.77
N PRO A 544 -15.87 -40.97 10.60
CA PRO A 544 -17.06 -40.37 11.22
C PRO A 544 -16.74 -39.43 12.40
N GLY A 545 -15.53 -39.49 12.97
CA GLY A 545 -15.09 -38.65 14.10
C GLY A 545 -13.92 -37.72 13.76
N GLY A 546 -13.40 -37.04 14.77
CA GLY A 546 -12.16 -36.25 14.70
C GLY A 546 -10.95 -37.03 15.23
N GLY A 547 -9.74 -36.63 14.80
CA GLY A 547 -8.49 -37.21 15.27
C GLY A 547 -8.34 -38.68 14.88
N ARG A 548 -8.04 -39.56 15.84
CA ARG A 548 -7.87 -41.01 15.59
C ARG A 548 -9.14 -41.71 15.08
N ASN A 549 -10.31 -41.12 15.35
CA ASN A 549 -11.60 -41.66 14.94
C ASN A 549 -12.09 -41.08 13.59
N GLY A 550 -11.30 -40.21 12.96
CA GLY A 550 -11.54 -39.70 11.62
C GLY A 550 -10.67 -40.40 10.58
N GLY A 551 -10.43 -39.72 9.46
CA GLY A 551 -9.48 -40.17 8.44
C GLY A 551 -10.04 -41.21 7.48
N GLU A 552 -11.33 -41.51 7.54
CA GLU A 552 -12.03 -42.41 6.61
C GLU A 552 -12.97 -41.60 5.71
N VAL A 553 -13.17 -42.07 4.48
CA VAL A 553 -14.14 -41.50 3.54
C VAL A 553 -15.50 -42.09 3.87
N VAL A 554 -16.40 -41.27 4.42
CA VAL A 554 -17.79 -41.65 4.73
C VAL A 554 -18.63 -41.62 3.45
N PHE A 555 -18.40 -40.63 2.59
CA PHE A 555 -19.09 -40.49 1.31
C PHE A 555 -18.19 -39.80 0.27
N SER A 556 -18.33 -40.21 -0.99
CA SER A 556 -17.78 -39.51 -2.16
C SER A 556 -18.73 -39.68 -3.34
N GLY A 557 -19.28 -38.59 -3.87
CA GLY A 557 -20.29 -38.66 -4.93
C GLY A 557 -20.89 -37.31 -5.31
N THR A 558 -21.85 -37.34 -6.23
CA THR A 558 -22.61 -36.16 -6.65
C THR A 558 -23.50 -35.63 -5.52
N MET A 559 -23.81 -34.34 -5.55
CA MET A 559 -24.73 -33.70 -4.58
C MET A 559 -26.07 -34.42 -4.48
N GLU A 560 -26.65 -34.87 -5.60
CA GLU A 560 -27.92 -35.58 -5.60
C GLU A 560 -27.86 -36.92 -4.83
N ARG A 561 -26.72 -37.63 -4.92
CA ARG A 561 -26.51 -38.86 -4.16
C ARG A 561 -26.22 -38.57 -2.70
N PHE A 562 -25.47 -37.51 -2.42
CA PHE A 562 -25.15 -37.05 -1.06
C PHE A 562 -26.42 -36.73 -0.27
N LEU A 563 -27.37 -36.00 -0.88
CA LEU A 563 -28.62 -35.67 -0.20
C LEU A 563 -29.51 -36.89 0.10
N LYS A 564 -29.24 -38.06 -0.46
CA LYS A 564 -29.98 -39.31 -0.18
C LYS A 564 -29.34 -40.16 0.92
N THR A 565 -28.19 -39.76 1.48
CA THR A 565 -27.52 -40.50 2.56
C THR A 565 -28.01 -40.08 3.94
N ASP A 566 -27.83 -40.96 4.92
CA ASP A 566 -28.11 -40.71 6.33
C ASP A 566 -26.89 -40.20 7.10
N THR A 567 -25.93 -39.58 6.41
CA THR A 567 -24.75 -39.02 7.07
C THR A 567 -25.10 -37.72 7.80
N SER A 568 -24.39 -37.44 8.90
CA SER A 568 -24.64 -36.23 9.71
C SER A 568 -24.59 -34.95 8.89
N THR A 569 -23.61 -34.82 7.99
CA THR A 569 -23.50 -33.62 7.16
C THR A 569 -24.65 -33.53 6.14
N ALA A 570 -25.10 -34.65 5.58
CA ALA A 570 -26.24 -34.65 4.66
C ALA A 570 -27.55 -34.23 5.35
N GLN A 571 -27.80 -34.70 6.57
CA GLN A 571 -28.95 -34.29 7.41
C GLN A 571 -28.91 -32.78 7.71
N TYR A 572 -27.75 -32.25 8.10
CA TYR A 572 -27.54 -30.81 8.30
C TYR A 572 -27.81 -30.00 7.02
N VAL A 573 -27.30 -30.47 5.87
CA VAL A 573 -27.50 -29.80 4.58
C VAL A 573 -28.96 -29.82 4.14
N ARG A 574 -29.70 -30.92 4.35
CA ARG A 574 -31.15 -30.97 4.13
C ARG A 574 -31.91 -30.04 5.06
N GLY A 575 -31.37 -29.78 6.25
CA GLY A 575 -31.99 -28.93 7.27
C GLY A 575 -32.83 -29.72 8.28
N GLU A 576 -32.63 -31.03 8.35
CA GLU A 576 -33.31 -31.93 9.29
C GLU A 576 -32.80 -31.76 10.73
N GLU A 577 -31.51 -31.41 10.89
CA GLU A 577 -30.87 -31.09 12.17
C GLU A 577 -30.89 -29.57 12.50
N ALA A 578 -31.53 -28.73 11.69
CA ALA A 578 -31.42 -27.27 11.77
C ALA A 578 -32.08 -26.63 13.01
N GLU A 579 -32.82 -27.38 13.81
CA GLU A 579 -33.11 -26.94 15.18
C GLU A 579 -31.90 -27.28 16.06
N ILE A 580 -30.89 -26.39 16.06
CA ILE A 580 -30.23 -26.08 17.33
C ILE A 580 -31.36 -25.61 18.22
N ARG A 581 -32.03 -26.53 18.94
CA ARG A 581 -33.12 -26.23 19.86
C ARG A 581 -32.60 -25.10 20.72
N GLY A 582 -33.13 -23.89 20.49
CA GLY A 582 -32.65 -22.70 21.17
C GLY A 582 -32.62 -23.05 22.64
N LEU A 583 -31.44 -22.98 23.26
CA LEU A 583 -31.28 -23.28 24.69
C LEU A 583 -32.41 -22.52 25.39
N GLY A 584 -33.42 -23.23 25.91
CA GLY A 584 -34.65 -22.65 26.46
C GLY A 584 -34.41 -21.75 27.67
N TYR A 585 -33.14 -21.54 28.01
CA TYR A 585 -32.64 -20.68 29.05
C TYR A 585 -32.02 -19.40 28.46
N LYS A 586 -32.87 -18.39 28.22
CA LYS A 586 -32.38 -17.01 28.07
C LYS A 586 -32.03 -16.47 29.46
N ARG A 587 -30.74 -16.29 29.75
CA ARG A 587 -30.30 -15.61 31.00
C ARG A 587 -30.95 -14.23 31.08
N ARG A 588 -31.54 -13.89 32.23
CA ARG A 588 -31.98 -12.51 32.50
C ARG A 588 -30.77 -11.59 32.53
N ILE A 589 -30.79 -10.57 31.68
CA ILE A 589 -29.75 -9.54 31.63
C ILE A 589 -30.00 -8.54 32.77
N SER A 590 -29.01 -8.32 33.62
CA SER A 590 -29.07 -7.28 34.65
C SER A 590 -28.68 -5.93 34.05
N PRO A 591 -29.51 -4.88 34.17
CA PRO A 591 -29.17 -3.54 33.68
C PRO A 591 -28.10 -2.86 34.54
N ARG A 592 -27.74 -3.42 35.72
CA ARG A 592 -26.78 -2.83 36.66
C ARG A 592 -25.35 -3.32 36.47
N ASN A 593 -25.14 -4.43 35.75
CA ASN A 593 -23.82 -5.02 35.58
C ASN A 593 -23.48 -5.11 34.09
N TYR A 594 -22.74 -4.12 33.60
CA TYR A 594 -22.34 -4.02 32.20
C TYR A 594 -20.92 -3.47 32.08
N LEU A 595 -20.24 -3.87 31.01
CA LEU A 595 -19.02 -3.23 30.55
C LEU A 595 -19.41 -2.09 29.60
N ALA A 596 -19.00 -0.87 29.91
CA ALA A 596 -19.25 0.29 29.06
C ALA A 596 -17.99 0.60 28.25
N LEU A 597 -18.15 0.71 26.93
CA LEU A 597 -17.20 1.41 26.08
C LEU A 597 -17.79 2.77 25.75
N THR A 598 -17.00 3.82 25.97
CA THR A 598 -17.38 5.20 25.69
C THR A 598 -16.38 5.84 24.73
N GLY A 599 -16.87 6.54 23.71
CA GLY A 599 -16.07 7.26 22.74
C GLY A 599 -15.19 6.35 21.87
N ALA A 600 -15.64 5.14 21.55
CA ALA A 600 -14.86 4.22 20.73
C ALA A 600 -14.69 4.79 19.30
N ALA A 601 -13.47 5.24 18.98
CA ALA A 601 -13.14 5.94 17.73
C ALA A 601 -12.00 5.29 16.93
N GLY A 602 -11.71 4.01 17.20
CA GLY A 602 -10.69 3.26 16.46
C GLY A 602 -11.12 2.98 15.02
N ASN A 603 -10.24 3.23 14.04
CA ASN A 603 -10.47 2.99 12.61
C ASN A 603 -11.72 3.71 12.05
N ASN A 604 -12.76 2.96 11.69
CA ASN A 604 -14.02 3.42 11.11
C ASN A 604 -15.10 3.69 12.17
N LEU A 605 -14.83 3.42 13.45
CA LEU A 605 -15.79 3.65 14.53
C LEU A 605 -16.02 5.17 14.72
N LYS A 606 -17.30 5.55 14.82
CA LYS A 606 -17.75 6.95 14.89
C LYS A 606 -18.01 7.40 16.33
N SER A 607 -16.99 7.32 17.19
CA SER A 607 -17.09 7.65 18.62
C SER A 607 -18.29 6.96 19.29
N VAL A 608 -18.39 5.65 19.09
CA VAL A 608 -19.56 4.87 19.48
C VAL A 608 -19.52 4.56 20.98
N ASP A 609 -20.66 4.76 21.64
CA ASP A 609 -20.89 4.34 23.02
C ASP A 609 -21.74 3.08 23.02
N PHE A 610 -21.31 2.03 23.71
CA PHE A 610 -22.12 0.82 23.87
C PHE A 610 -21.85 0.10 25.18
N ARG A 611 -22.85 -0.69 25.61
CA ARG A 611 -22.82 -1.45 26.87
C ARG A 611 -22.93 -2.94 26.55
N ILE A 612 -21.97 -3.72 27.03
CA ILE A 612 -21.99 -5.18 26.96
C ILE A 612 -22.50 -5.72 28.31
N PRO A 613 -23.61 -6.47 28.35
CA PRO A 613 -24.11 -7.03 29.59
C PRO A 613 -23.14 -8.07 30.17
N ALA A 614 -22.79 -7.93 31.45
CA ALA A 614 -21.92 -8.89 32.12
C ALA A 614 -22.68 -10.21 32.41
N GLY A 615 -22.01 -11.34 32.21
CA GLY A 615 -22.57 -12.67 32.50
C GLY A 615 -23.56 -13.21 31.46
N ALA A 616 -23.69 -12.55 30.30
CA ALA A 616 -24.50 -12.99 29.17
C ALA A 616 -23.64 -13.34 27.95
N LEU A 617 -24.11 -14.29 27.13
CA LEU A 617 -23.55 -14.53 25.81
C LEU A 617 -23.95 -13.35 24.90
N THR A 618 -22.96 -12.54 24.52
CA THR A 618 -23.16 -11.40 23.61
C THR A 618 -22.50 -11.73 22.28
N ALA A 619 -23.29 -11.81 21.22
CA ALA A 619 -22.79 -11.94 19.85
C ALA A 619 -22.68 -10.55 19.22
N VAL A 620 -21.49 -10.18 18.77
CA VAL A 620 -21.27 -8.96 17.97
C VAL A 620 -21.40 -9.34 16.51
N THR A 621 -22.38 -8.78 15.82
CA THR A 621 -22.71 -9.12 14.44
C THR A 621 -22.58 -7.90 13.53
N GLY A 622 -22.24 -8.12 12.26
CA GLY A 622 -22.15 -7.07 11.27
C GLY A 622 -21.56 -7.60 9.97
N VAL A 623 -21.62 -6.80 8.92
CA VAL A 623 -20.93 -7.10 7.66
C VAL A 623 -19.42 -6.92 7.81
N SER A 624 -18.61 -7.56 6.95
CA SER A 624 -17.17 -7.39 6.97
C SER A 624 -16.79 -5.91 6.76
N GLY A 625 -15.99 -5.35 7.68
CA GLY A 625 -15.60 -3.94 7.66
C GLY A 625 -16.54 -2.97 8.38
N SER A 626 -17.54 -3.47 9.14
CA SER A 626 -18.44 -2.65 9.98
C SER A 626 -17.80 -2.05 11.21
#